data_AF-A0A3B4FJ03-F1
#
_entry.id   AF-A0A3B4FJ03-F1
#
_cell.length_a   1.000
_cell.length_b   1.000
_cell.length_c   1.000
_cell.angle_alpha   90.00
_cell.angle_beta   90.00
_cell.angle_gamma   90.00
#
_symmetry.space_group_name_H-M   'P 1'
#
loop_
_entity.id
_entity.type
_entity.pdbx_description
1 polymer ?
#
loop_
_entity_poly.entity_id
_entity_poly.type
_entity_poly.pdbx_seq_one_letter_code
_entity_poly.pdbx_strand_id
1 'polypeptide(L)'
;MRLFPLCYVNHLQTSLPCVSSHRAFISIFAILALVVSAEGSVGPSTNSSYCTESKECLEYELICKTDEYEVRHYSPTRWVSTDAEAYFMGVGAAMAFRRLFQYITGSNEGGVQMDMTAPVLVKIPEKTKMWEPAIYTLSFPLPSAYQDNPPAPTNDKLYFTEMPEMDVYVRSYGGWMLSVTSRLHAHLLTKELTRVRASYNHSYHYGVGYDSPLKLLNRHNEVWYVAEGEPVCSDPHDYW
;
A
#
# COMPACT_ATOMS: atom_id res chain seq x y z
N MET A 1 53.21 51.54 -11.96
CA MET A 1 53.13 52.99 -11.66
C MET A 1 51.74 53.26 -11.09
N ARG A 2 51.68 53.85 -9.90
CA ARG A 2 50.48 54.04 -9.06
C ARG A 2 49.43 54.93 -9.74
N LEU A 3 48.14 54.76 -9.39
CA LEU A 3 47.33 55.75 -8.64
C LEU A 3 45.86 55.30 -8.55
N PHE A 4 45.35 55.17 -7.32
CA PHE A 4 43.92 55.14 -7.00
C PHE A 4 43.29 56.54 -7.19
N PRO A 5 41.99 56.64 -7.50
CA PRO A 5 41.19 57.80 -7.13
C PRO A 5 40.30 57.48 -5.92
N LEU A 6 40.52 58.24 -4.85
CA LEU A 6 39.60 58.44 -3.73
C LEU A 6 38.69 59.64 -4.05
N CYS A 7 37.37 59.50 -3.86
CA CYS A 7 36.43 60.59 -3.57
C CYS A 7 35.36 59.98 -2.64
N TYR A 8 35.54 60.05 -1.33
CA TYR A 8 35.10 61.10 -0.39
C TYR A 8 33.61 61.42 -0.46
N VAL A 9 32.90 61.01 0.60
CA VAL A 9 31.48 61.27 0.88
C VAL A 9 31.39 62.60 1.65
N ASN A 10 30.44 63.47 1.28
CA ASN A 10 30.02 64.58 2.14
C ASN A 10 28.49 64.78 2.10
N HIS A 11 28.01 65.29 3.23
CA HIS A 11 26.66 65.35 3.78
C HIS A 11 25.54 66.01 2.93
N LEU A 12 24.31 65.51 3.19
CA LEU A 12 22.97 66.13 3.14
C LEU A 12 22.44 66.81 1.85
N GLN A 13 21.18 66.46 1.55
CA GLN A 13 20.12 67.25 0.92
C GLN A 13 19.86 67.07 -0.60
N THR A 14 18.77 66.33 -0.88
CA THR A 14 17.79 66.43 -1.99
C THR A 14 18.21 67.08 -3.32
N SER A 15 18.19 66.29 -4.41
CA SER A 15 17.54 66.64 -5.69
C SER A 15 17.59 65.48 -6.72
N LEU A 16 16.45 65.19 -7.35
CA LEU A 16 16.26 64.38 -8.58
C LEU A 16 17.10 64.95 -9.76
N PRO A 17 17.30 64.31 -10.94
CA PRO A 17 16.55 63.21 -11.61
C PRO A 17 17.50 62.13 -12.25
N CYS A 18 17.06 61.05 -12.88
CA CYS A 18 16.69 61.00 -14.30
C CYS A 18 16.17 59.59 -14.64
N VAL A 19 14.98 59.57 -15.25
CA VAL A 19 14.30 58.39 -15.76
C VAL A 19 15.07 57.84 -16.96
N SER A 20 15.46 56.56 -16.90
CA SER A 20 15.72 55.75 -18.10
C SER A 20 14.61 54.71 -18.19
N SER A 21 13.70 54.94 -19.14
CA SER A 21 12.55 54.10 -19.42
C SER A 21 13.01 52.90 -20.23
N HIS A 22 13.35 51.82 -19.55
CA HIS A 22 13.33 50.49 -20.16
C HIS A 22 12.13 49.74 -19.60
N ARG A 23 11.06 49.68 -20.40
CA ARG A 23 9.90 48.83 -20.14
C ARG A 23 10.34 47.37 -20.20
N ALA A 24 10.80 46.83 -19.08
CA ALA A 24 10.94 45.39 -18.90
C ALA A 24 9.53 44.82 -18.68
N PHE A 25 8.93 44.29 -19.76
CA PHE A 25 7.78 43.43 -19.64
C PHE A 25 8.23 42.12 -18.98
N ILE A 26 8.11 42.05 -17.66
CA ILE A 26 8.26 40.79 -16.93
C ILE A 26 6.97 40.01 -17.20
N SER A 27 7.01 39.11 -18.18
CA SER A 27 5.96 38.12 -18.38
C SER A 27 5.93 37.21 -17.14
N ILE A 28 4.92 37.39 -16.30
CA ILE A 28 4.61 36.50 -15.19
C ILE A 28 4.06 35.21 -15.82
N PHE A 29 4.93 34.25 -16.08
CA PHE A 29 4.50 32.88 -16.30
C PHE A 29 4.05 32.33 -14.95
N ALA A 30 2.73 32.31 -14.74
CA ALA A 30 2.13 31.55 -13.66
C ALA A 30 2.41 30.07 -13.93
N ILE A 31 3.41 29.52 -13.23
CA ILE A 31 3.63 28.07 -13.18
C ILE A 31 2.44 27.52 -12.39
N LEU A 32 1.46 26.99 -13.11
CA LEU A 32 0.40 26.20 -12.51
C LEU A 32 1.08 24.94 -11.96
N ALA A 33 1.37 24.93 -10.65
CA ALA A 33 1.78 23.72 -9.98
C ALA A 33 0.62 22.73 -10.14
N LEU A 34 0.82 21.71 -10.99
CA LEU A 34 -0.03 20.53 -10.99
C LEU A 34 0.08 19.97 -9.57
N VAL A 35 -0.98 20.16 -8.79
CA VAL A 35 -1.18 19.38 -7.58
C VAL A 35 -1.33 17.96 -8.09
N VAL A 36 -0.28 17.16 -7.98
CA VAL A 36 -0.39 15.71 -8.08
C VAL A 36 -1.30 15.35 -6.93
N SER A 37 -2.59 15.13 -7.23
CA SER A 37 -3.47 14.48 -6.27
C SER A 37 -2.79 13.16 -5.95
N ALA A 38 -2.34 12.98 -4.70
CA ALA A 38 -2.01 11.66 -4.22
C ALA A 38 -3.29 10.84 -4.40
N GLU A 39 -3.27 9.92 -5.36
CA GLU A 39 -4.34 8.93 -5.49
C GLU A 39 -4.40 8.22 -4.13
N GLY A 40 -5.54 8.38 -3.46
CA GLY A 40 -5.75 7.76 -2.16
C GLY A 40 -5.58 6.26 -2.35
N SER A 41 -4.79 5.61 -1.49
CA SER A 41 -4.51 4.19 -1.65
C SER A 41 -5.74 3.30 -1.45
N VAL A 42 -6.83 3.85 -0.94
CA VAL A 42 -8.13 3.19 -0.79
C VAL A 42 -9.18 4.09 -1.46
N GLY A 43 -9.94 3.52 -2.39
CA GLY A 43 -10.94 4.23 -3.18
C GLY A 43 -12.19 3.39 -3.45
N PRO A 44 -13.18 3.92 -4.19
CA PRO A 44 -14.44 3.22 -4.44
C PRO A 44 -14.26 1.87 -5.14
N SER A 45 -14.96 0.83 -4.67
CA SER A 45 -14.85 -0.53 -5.22
C SER A 45 -15.32 -0.67 -6.68
N THR A 46 -15.91 0.37 -7.29
CA THR A 46 -16.46 0.33 -8.66
C THR A 46 -15.42 -0.04 -9.72
N ASN A 47 -14.14 0.16 -9.43
CA ASN A 47 -13.03 -0.09 -10.35
C ASN A 47 -12.51 -1.54 -10.30
N SER A 48 -13.01 -2.37 -9.36
CA SER A 48 -12.56 -3.75 -9.20
C SER A 48 -13.69 -4.75 -9.40
N SER A 49 -13.45 -5.77 -10.21
CA SER A 49 -14.42 -6.87 -10.43
C SER A 49 -14.53 -7.83 -9.25
N TYR A 50 -13.62 -7.75 -8.27
CA TYR A 50 -13.57 -8.69 -7.14
C TYR A 50 -13.86 -8.04 -5.77
N CYS A 51 -13.83 -6.71 -5.64
CA CYS A 51 -14.22 -6.03 -4.40
C CYS A 51 -15.76 -5.84 -4.33
N THR A 52 -16.52 -6.93 -4.42
CA THR A 52 -17.99 -6.86 -4.58
C THR A 52 -18.77 -6.66 -3.29
N GLU A 53 -18.13 -6.85 -2.13
CA GLU A 53 -18.78 -6.86 -0.82
C GLU A 53 -18.32 -5.70 0.10
N SER A 54 -17.44 -4.83 -0.38
CA SER A 54 -16.98 -3.62 0.31
C SER A 54 -17.31 -2.37 -0.52
N LYS A 55 -17.51 -1.22 0.14
CA LYS A 55 -17.71 0.06 -0.56
C LYS A 55 -16.42 0.64 -1.12
N GLU A 56 -15.34 0.41 -0.38
CA GLU A 56 -14.00 0.83 -0.78
C GLU A 56 -13.07 -0.38 -0.90
N CYS A 57 -12.08 -0.26 -1.78
CA CYS A 57 -11.05 -1.25 -2.01
C CYS A 57 -9.67 -0.58 -2.09
N LEU A 58 -8.63 -1.34 -1.74
CA LEU A 58 -7.26 -0.95 -1.93
C LEU A 58 -6.97 -0.82 -3.43
N GLU A 59 -6.51 0.36 -3.84
CA GLU A 59 -6.16 0.70 -5.21
C GLU A 59 -4.70 0.37 -5.49
N TYR A 60 -4.41 0.07 -6.75
CA TYR A 60 -3.05 -0.19 -7.23
C TYR A 60 -2.91 0.23 -8.69
N GLU A 61 -1.67 0.50 -9.09
CA GLU A 61 -1.29 0.58 -10.48
C GLU A 61 -0.82 -0.81 -10.96
N LEU A 62 -1.38 -1.30 -12.06
CA LEU A 62 -0.92 -2.54 -12.68
C LEU A 62 0.34 -2.24 -13.50
N ILE A 63 1.50 -2.69 -13.02
CA ILE A 63 2.77 -2.55 -13.74
C ILE A 63 2.79 -3.49 -14.95
N CYS A 64 2.46 -4.77 -14.74
CA CYS A 64 2.40 -5.75 -15.81
C CYS A 64 1.60 -7.00 -15.39
N LYS A 65 1.25 -7.80 -16.41
CA LYS A 65 0.54 -9.06 -16.25
C LYS A 65 1.14 -10.11 -17.17
N THR A 66 1.44 -11.27 -16.60
CA THR A 66 1.85 -12.48 -17.31
C THR A 66 0.74 -13.53 -17.19
N ASP A 67 0.91 -14.67 -17.84
CA ASP A 67 0.01 -15.82 -17.67
C ASP A 67 0.04 -16.41 -16.23
N GLU A 68 1.10 -16.15 -15.47
CA GLU A 68 1.30 -16.79 -14.15
C GLU A 68 1.12 -15.85 -12.95
N TYR A 69 1.39 -14.56 -13.12
CA TYR A 69 1.28 -13.55 -12.07
C TYR A 69 1.13 -12.13 -12.62
N GLU A 70 0.65 -11.24 -11.76
CA GLU A 70 0.63 -9.80 -11.98
C GLU A 70 1.70 -9.11 -11.12
N VAL A 71 2.21 -7.98 -11.59
CA VAL A 71 3.00 -7.05 -10.78
C VAL A 71 2.17 -5.81 -10.56
N ARG A 72 1.97 -5.44 -9.30
CA ARG A 72 1.16 -4.30 -8.90
C ARG A 72 1.96 -3.37 -8.01
N HIS A 73 1.81 -2.07 -8.22
CA HIS A 73 2.36 -1.03 -7.38
C HIS A 73 1.29 -0.53 -6.40
N TYR A 74 1.60 -0.52 -5.12
CA TYR A 74 0.74 0.02 -4.07
C TYR A 74 1.36 1.25 -3.44
N SER A 75 0.58 2.33 -3.39
CA SER A 75 0.91 3.56 -2.66
C SER A 75 0.95 3.32 -1.14
N PRO A 76 1.66 4.17 -0.37
CA PRO A 76 1.67 4.09 1.08
C PRO A 76 0.25 4.09 1.65
N THR A 77 -0.01 3.17 2.58
CA THR A 77 -1.35 2.95 3.13
C THR A 77 -1.29 2.67 4.62
N ARG A 78 -2.22 3.26 5.37
CA ARG A 78 -2.43 2.94 6.78
C ARG A 78 -3.43 1.80 6.95
N TRP A 79 -3.05 0.86 7.79
CA TRP A 79 -3.83 -0.32 8.16
C TRP A 79 -4.04 -0.38 9.67
N VAL A 80 -5.12 -1.04 10.09
CA VAL A 80 -5.24 -1.55 11.47
C VAL A 80 -4.89 -3.04 11.47
N SER A 81 -4.00 -3.44 12.38
CA SER A 81 -3.39 -4.76 12.39
C SER A 81 -3.44 -5.42 13.78
N THR A 82 -3.35 -6.75 13.79
CA THR A 82 -3.25 -7.53 15.04
C THR A 82 -2.64 -8.90 14.80
N ASP A 83 -1.93 -9.40 15.81
CA ASP A 83 -1.26 -10.69 15.75
C ASP A 83 -2.08 -11.81 16.38
N ALA A 84 -2.01 -12.99 15.78
CA ALA A 84 -2.58 -14.21 16.32
C ALA A 84 -1.60 -15.37 16.20
N GLU A 85 -1.26 -15.96 17.35
CA GLU A 85 -0.46 -17.17 17.42
C GLU A 85 -1.38 -18.40 17.25
N ALA A 86 -1.11 -19.22 16.23
CA ALA A 86 -1.88 -20.43 15.96
C ALA A 86 -1.07 -21.47 15.18
N TYR A 87 -1.47 -22.73 15.24
CA TYR A 87 -0.90 -23.80 14.41
C TYR A 87 -1.41 -23.77 12.96
N PHE A 88 -2.61 -23.24 12.75
CA PHE A 88 -3.24 -23.17 11.44
C PHE A 88 -3.63 -21.74 11.12
N MET A 89 -3.26 -21.27 9.93
CA MET A 89 -3.56 -19.94 9.42
C MET A 89 -5.04 -19.57 9.55
N GLY A 90 -5.95 -20.46 9.17
CA GLY A 90 -7.39 -20.19 9.26
C GLY A 90 -7.88 -19.87 10.67
N VAL A 91 -7.31 -20.52 11.69
CA VAL A 91 -7.64 -20.27 13.10
C VAL A 91 -7.09 -18.92 13.56
N GLY A 92 -5.82 -18.65 13.27
CA GLY A 92 -5.19 -17.36 13.56
C GLY A 92 -5.94 -16.20 12.90
N ALA A 93 -6.27 -16.36 11.61
CA ALA A 93 -7.01 -15.37 10.84
C ALA A 93 -8.41 -15.11 11.42
N ALA A 94 -9.17 -16.13 11.80
CA ALA A 94 -10.49 -15.94 12.41
C ALA A 94 -10.41 -15.19 13.76
N MET A 95 -9.43 -15.51 14.60
CA MET A 95 -9.20 -14.83 15.87
C MET A 95 -8.81 -13.36 15.71
N ALA A 96 -7.92 -13.07 14.76
CA ALA A 96 -7.50 -11.72 14.44
C ALA A 96 -8.62 -10.91 13.78
N PHE A 97 -9.35 -11.51 12.83
CA PHE A 97 -10.48 -10.89 12.14
C PHE A 97 -11.54 -10.43 13.13
N ARG A 98 -11.87 -11.25 14.14
CA ARG A 98 -12.85 -10.86 15.17
C ARG A 98 -12.44 -9.58 15.91
N ARG A 99 -11.16 -9.39 16.22
CA ARG A 99 -10.67 -8.19 16.91
C ARG A 99 -10.74 -6.96 16.00
N LEU A 100 -10.30 -7.10 14.75
CA LEU A 100 -10.37 -6.02 13.76
C LEU A 100 -11.82 -5.64 13.42
N PHE A 101 -12.70 -6.64 13.32
CA PHE A 101 -14.13 -6.43 13.12
C PHE A 101 -14.76 -5.64 14.27
N GLN A 102 -14.44 -6.01 15.52
CA GLN A 102 -14.90 -5.25 16.70
C GLN A 102 -14.45 -3.78 16.65
N TYR A 103 -13.21 -3.52 16.22
CA TYR A 103 -12.70 -2.17 16.04
C TYR A 103 -13.52 -1.36 15.03
N ILE A 104 -13.75 -1.88 13.81
CA ILE A 104 -14.53 -1.15 12.81
C ILE A 104 -16.02 -1.03 13.19
N THR A 105 -16.55 -1.89 14.05
CA THR A 105 -17.93 -1.79 14.56
C THR A 105 -18.05 -1.02 15.87
N GLY A 106 -17.07 -0.19 16.24
CA GLY A 106 -17.17 0.75 17.36
C GLY A 106 -16.37 0.41 18.62
N SER A 107 -15.49 -0.60 18.61
CA SER A 107 -14.52 -0.83 19.71
C SER A 107 -13.25 0.02 19.51
N ASN A 108 -13.45 1.33 19.43
CA ASN A 108 -12.43 2.36 19.29
C ASN A 108 -12.85 3.60 20.09
N GLU A 109 -11.92 4.53 20.30
CA GLU A 109 -12.20 5.79 20.96
C GLU A 109 -13.31 6.55 20.22
N GLY A 110 -14.38 6.89 20.93
CA GLY A 110 -15.54 7.58 20.36
C GLY A 110 -16.61 6.66 19.76
N GLY A 111 -16.41 5.34 19.74
CA GLY A 111 -17.45 4.40 19.29
C GLY A 111 -17.77 4.50 17.80
N VAL A 112 -16.80 4.93 16.99
CA VAL A 112 -16.98 5.21 15.57
C VAL A 112 -17.18 3.91 14.80
N GLN A 113 -18.21 3.88 13.95
CA GLN A 113 -18.43 2.76 13.02
C GLN A 113 -17.85 3.09 11.66
N MET A 114 -17.11 2.15 11.10
CA MET A 114 -16.41 2.24 9.83
C MET A 114 -16.93 1.15 8.89
N ASP A 115 -17.13 1.51 7.62
CA ASP A 115 -17.44 0.52 6.59
C ASP A 115 -16.25 -0.44 6.42
N MET A 116 -16.54 -1.72 6.15
CA MET A 116 -15.51 -2.69 5.81
C MET A 116 -14.90 -2.35 4.44
N THR A 117 -13.58 -2.46 4.35
CA THR A 117 -12.78 -2.31 3.14
C THR A 117 -12.21 -3.67 2.72
N ALA A 118 -11.78 -3.77 1.46
CA ALA A 118 -11.08 -4.94 0.94
C ALA A 118 -9.72 -4.55 0.35
N PRO A 119 -8.76 -5.47 0.24
CA PRO A 119 -8.76 -6.82 0.80
C PRO A 119 -8.32 -6.87 2.28
N VAL A 120 -8.55 -8.01 2.92
CA VAL A 120 -7.91 -8.39 4.19
C VAL A 120 -6.58 -9.07 3.88
N LEU A 121 -5.50 -8.60 4.52
CA LEU A 121 -4.17 -9.22 4.43
C LEU A 121 -3.89 -10.13 5.61
N VAL A 122 -3.24 -11.26 5.34
CA VAL A 122 -2.69 -12.19 6.32
C VAL A 122 -1.21 -12.33 6.05
N LYS A 123 -0.36 -11.72 6.88
CA LYS A 123 1.09 -11.92 6.83
C LYS A 123 1.44 -13.30 7.37
N ILE A 124 2.05 -14.13 6.54
CA ILE A 124 2.38 -15.52 6.83
C ILE A 124 3.91 -15.67 6.78
N PRO A 125 4.56 -16.04 7.90
CA PRO A 125 6.00 -16.29 7.89
C PRO A 125 6.34 -17.51 7.03
N GLU A 126 7.44 -17.44 6.26
CA GLU A 126 7.91 -18.55 5.43
C GLU A 126 8.52 -19.67 6.28
N LYS A 127 9.21 -19.29 7.36
CA LYS A 127 9.86 -20.21 8.28
C LYS A 127 8.89 -20.60 9.40
N THR A 128 8.00 -21.54 9.12
CA THR A 128 7.16 -22.20 10.15
C THR A 128 7.59 -23.64 10.34
N LYS A 129 7.79 -24.08 11.59
CA LYS A 129 7.96 -25.50 11.89
C LYS A 129 6.60 -26.14 12.10
N MET A 130 6.40 -27.33 11.54
CA MET A 130 5.12 -28.05 11.62
C MET A 130 4.59 -28.29 13.04
N TRP A 131 5.48 -28.28 14.04
CA TRP A 131 5.16 -28.56 15.45
C TRP A 131 5.20 -27.32 16.35
N GLU A 132 5.40 -26.13 15.77
CA GLU A 132 5.43 -24.87 16.51
C GLU A 132 4.30 -23.98 15.97
N PRO A 133 3.58 -23.26 16.84
CA PRO A 133 2.65 -22.26 16.36
C PRO A 133 3.39 -21.15 15.61
N ALA A 134 2.72 -20.56 14.64
CA ALA A 134 3.20 -19.39 13.91
C ALA A 134 2.42 -18.16 14.35
N ILE A 135 3.06 -17.00 14.24
CA ILE A 135 2.39 -15.71 14.39
C ILE A 135 1.88 -15.27 13.02
N TYR A 136 0.56 -15.13 12.91
CA TYR A 136 -0.10 -14.55 11.75
C TYR A 136 -0.52 -13.12 12.06
N THR A 137 -0.13 -12.16 11.24
CA THR A 137 -0.58 -10.77 11.37
C THR A 137 -1.70 -10.53 10.39
N LEU A 138 -2.88 -10.14 10.88
CA LEU A 138 -4.00 -9.74 10.04
C LEU A 138 -4.06 -8.23 9.96
N SER A 139 -4.37 -7.69 8.78
CA SER A 139 -4.45 -6.25 8.56
C SER A 139 -5.70 -5.90 7.73
N PHE A 140 -6.43 -4.86 8.15
CA PHE A 140 -7.49 -4.21 7.37
C PHE A 140 -7.02 -2.84 6.90
N PRO A 141 -7.21 -2.47 5.63
CA PRO A 141 -6.90 -1.14 5.16
C PRO A 141 -7.93 -0.19 5.74
N LEU A 142 -7.52 0.94 6.29
CA LEU A 142 -8.50 1.89 6.81
C LEU A 142 -9.28 2.51 5.65
N PRO A 143 -10.58 2.81 5.81
CA PRO A 143 -11.32 3.56 4.80
C PRO A 143 -10.64 4.90 4.50
N SER A 144 -10.85 5.44 3.30
CA SER A 144 -10.19 6.67 2.83
C SER A 144 -10.29 7.83 3.83
N ALA A 145 -11.47 7.98 4.46
CA ALA A 145 -11.78 9.00 5.46
C ALA A 145 -10.94 8.90 6.76
N TYR A 146 -10.30 7.76 7.03
CA TYR A 146 -9.54 7.49 8.26
C TYR A 146 -8.06 7.22 8.01
N GLN A 147 -7.56 7.41 6.78
CA GLN A 147 -6.13 7.24 6.48
C GLN A 147 -5.26 8.21 7.32
N ASP A 148 -5.68 9.47 7.49
CA ASP A 148 -4.90 10.47 8.21
C ASP A 148 -5.06 10.45 9.74
N ASN A 149 -6.29 10.26 10.24
CA ASN A 149 -6.59 10.36 11.67
C ASN A 149 -7.63 9.28 12.11
N PRO A 150 -7.20 8.02 12.24
CA PRO A 150 -8.09 6.95 12.70
C PRO A 150 -8.37 7.05 14.21
N PRO A 151 -9.58 6.64 14.66
CA PRO A 151 -9.88 6.58 16.09
C PRO A 151 -9.02 5.50 16.75
N ALA A 152 -8.41 5.79 17.91
CA ALA A 152 -7.52 4.83 18.55
C ALA A 152 -8.28 3.56 18.99
N PRO A 153 -7.69 2.36 18.84
CA PRO A 153 -8.32 1.13 19.30
C PRO A 153 -8.40 1.08 20.82
N THR A 154 -9.49 0.53 21.37
CA THR A 154 -9.60 0.26 22.82
C THR A 154 -8.99 -1.08 23.24
N ASN A 155 -8.63 -1.91 22.27
CA ASN A 155 -8.00 -3.20 22.47
C ASN A 155 -6.47 -3.06 22.27
N ASP A 156 -5.70 -3.39 23.30
CA ASP A 156 -4.24 -3.26 23.34
C ASP A 156 -3.49 -4.20 22.38
N LYS A 157 -4.18 -5.19 21.80
CA LYS A 157 -3.62 -6.07 20.76
C LYS A 157 -3.77 -5.51 19.35
N LEU A 158 -4.47 -4.39 19.18
CA LEU A 158 -4.61 -3.72 17.89
C LEU A 158 -3.61 -2.57 17.79
N TYR A 159 -3.02 -2.41 16.62
CA TYR A 159 -2.07 -1.35 16.34
C TYR A 159 -2.22 -0.87 14.90
N PHE A 160 -1.79 0.36 14.64
CA PHE A 160 -1.73 0.88 13.28
C PHE A 160 -0.42 0.46 12.62
N THR A 161 -0.52 0.06 11.36
CA THR A 161 0.61 -0.32 10.51
C THR A 161 0.63 0.59 9.29
N GLU A 162 1.72 1.32 9.12
CA GLU A 162 2.00 2.03 7.87
C GLU A 162 2.71 1.07 6.93
N MET A 163 2.01 0.62 5.88
CA MET A 163 2.68 -0.09 4.80
C MET A 163 3.25 0.95 3.84
N PRO A 164 4.58 0.96 3.61
CA PRO A 164 5.18 1.89 2.66
C PRO A 164 4.74 1.54 1.24
N GLU A 165 5.12 2.42 0.31
CA GLU A 165 5.05 2.12 -1.12
C GLU A 165 5.76 0.78 -1.41
N MET A 166 5.12 -0.06 -2.21
CA MET A 166 5.66 -1.38 -2.53
C MET A 166 5.18 -1.91 -3.88
N ASP A 167 6.08 -2.56 -4.59
CA ASP A 167 5.73 -3.45 -5.70
C ASP A 167 5.53 -4.86 -5.19
N VAL A 168 4.48 -5.53 -5.67
CA VAL A 168 4.16 -6.90 -5.27
C VAL A 168 3.88 -7.80 -6.47
N TYR A 169 4.39 -9.02 -6.39
CA TYR A 169 4.02 -10.12 -7.27
C TYR A 169 2.76 -10.78 -6.76
N VAL A 170 1.75 -10.92 -7.62
CA VAL A 170 0.41 -11.40 -7.24
C VAL A 170 0.01 -12.62 -8.05
N ARG A 171 -0.40 -13.69 -7.36
CA ARG A 171 -1.09 -14.83 -7.96
C ARG A 171 -2.49 -14.96 -7.39
N SER A 172 -3.51 -14.84 -8.25
CA SER A 172 -4.90 -15.00 -7.87
C SER A 172 -5.37 -16.46 -7.97
N TYR A 173 -6.33 -16.83 -7.13
CA TYR A 173 -6.95 -18.15 -7.12
C TYR A 173 -8.35 -18.15 -6.48
N GLY A 174 -9.17 -19.10 -6.92
CA GLY A 174 -10.53 -19.28 -6.39
C GLY A 174 -10.60 -20.20 -5.17
N GLY A 175 -11.80 -20.32 -4.61
CA GLY A 175 -12.09 -21.24 -3.50
C GLY A 175 -11.79 -20.65 -2.12
N TRP A 176 -11.59 -21.51 -1.13
CA TRP A 176 -11.36 -21.08 0.25
C TRP A 176 -9.86 -20.85 0.51
N MET A 177 -9.54 -19.76 1.22
CA MET A 177 -8.19 -19.45 1.70
C MET A 177 -7.85 -20.32 2.93
N LEU A 178 -7.54 -21.59 2.68
CA LEU A 178 -7.07 -22.55 3.68
C LEU A 178 -5.55 -22.61 3.69
N SER A 179 -4.95 -23.08 4.79
CA SER A 179 -3.49 -23.20 4.91
C SER A 179 -2.87 -24.01 3.76
N VAL A 180 -3.54 -25.08 3.31
CA VAL A 180 -3.06 -25.94 2.23
C VAL A 180 -3.16 -25.29 0.85
N THR A 181 -4.26 -24.58 0.56
CA THR A 181 -4.46 -23.92 -0.74
C THR A 181 -3.56 -22.70 -0.86
N SER A 182 -3.47 -21.88 0.20
CA SER A 182 -2.54 -20.75 0.25
C SER A 182 -1.09 -21.20 0.04
N ARG A 183 -0.63 -22.26 0.71
CA ARG A 183 0.72 -22.82 0.51
C ARG A 183 0.97 -23.33 -0.90
N LEU A 184 -0.03 -23.96 -1.53
CA LEU A 184 0.08 -24.40 -2.92
C LEU A 184 0.29 -23.20 -3.86
N HIS A 185 -0.55 -22.17 -3.75
CA HIS A 185 -0.44 -20.99 -4.62
C HIS A 185 0.82 -20.16 -4.36
N ALA A 186 1.28 -20.08 -3.10
CA ALA A 186 2.58 -19.51 -2.75
C ALA A 186 3.74 -20.28 -3.39
N HIS A 187 3.68 -21.61 -3.38
CA HIS A 187 4.70 -22.45 -4.03
C HIS A 187 4.71 -22.28 -5.56
N LEU A 188 3.52 -22.22 -6.19
CA LEU A 188 3.42 -21.98 -7.63
C LEU A 188 4.00 -20.62 -8.02
N LEU A 189 3.68 -19.57 -7.26
CA LEU A 189 4.22 -18.23 -7.51
C LEU A 189 5.75 -18.21 -7.35
N THR A 190 6.27 -18.71 -6.23
CA THR A 190 7.73 -18.73 -6.00
C THR A 190 8.51 -19.57 -7.00
N LYS A 191 7.93 -20.66 -7.51
CA LYS A 191 8.51 -21.45 -8.60
C LYS A 191 8.71 -20.59 -9.86
N GLU A 192 7.71 -19.81 -10.23
CA GLU A 192 7.79 -18.92 -11.40
C GLU A 192 8.74 -17.75 -11.17
N LEU A 193 8.71 -17.11 -10.00
CA LEU A 193 9.66 -16.06 -9.63
C LEU A 193 11.11 -16.56 -9.66
N THR A 194 11.35 -17.80 -9.19
CA THR A 194 12.67 -18.44 -9.28
C THR A 194 13.10 -18.67 -10.73
N ARG A 195 12.17 -19.10 -11.60
CA ARG A 195 12.45 -19.34 -13.03
C ARG A 195 12.90 -18.06 -13.74
N VAL A 196 12.24 -16.93 -13.45
CA VAL A 196 12.58 -15.62 -14.04
C VAL A 196 13.67 -14.86 -13.29
N ARG A 197 14.23 -15.46 -12.22
CA ARG A 197 15.24 -14.85 -11.34
C ARG A 197 14.79 -13.51 -10.74
N ALA A 198 13.50 -13.40 -10.43
CA ALA A 198 12.95 -12.27 -9.70
C ALA A 198 13.43 -12.26 -8.25
N SER A 199 13.72 -11.08 -7.73
CA SER A 199 14.07 -10.86 -6.33
C SER A 199 12.83 -10.45 -5.53
N TYR A 200 12.61 -11.09 -4.38
CA TYR A 200 11.40 -10.89 -3.56
C TYR A 200 11.65 -11.28 -2.10
N ASN A 201 10.77 -10.84 -1.21
CA ASN A 201 10.89 -11.10 0.21
C ASN A 201 10.74 -12.60 0.54
N HIS A 202 11.81 -13.21 1.07
CA HIS A 202 11.84 -14.62 1.46
C HIS A 202 11.49 -14.88 2.94
N SER A 203 11.15 -13.84 3.71
CA SER A 203 10.84 -13.96 5.14
C SER A 203 9.36 -14.22 5.39
N TYR A 204 8.48 -13.67 4.56
CA TYR A 204 7.03 -13.83 4.64
C TYR A 204 6.37 -13.59 3.30
N HIS A 205 5.12 -14.04 3.18
CA HIS A 205 4.20 -13.66 2.11
C HIS A 205 2.87 -13.17 2.69
N TYR A 206 2.01 -12.63 1.84
CA TYR A 206 0.63 -12.32 2.22
C TYR A 206 -0.34 -13.31 1.59
N GLY A 207 -1.24 -13.86 2.40
CA GLY A 207 -2.52 -14.37 1.94
C GLY A 207 -3.53 -13.22 1.91
N VAL A 208 -4.29 -13.10 0.84
CA VAL A 208 -5.15 -11.93 0.59
C VAL A 208 -6.56 -12.39 0.29
N GLY A 209 -7.53 -11.92 1.07
CA GLY A 209 -8.94 -12.26 0.92
C GLY A 209 -9.81 -11.04 0.68
N TYR A 210 -10.64 -11.08 -0.36
CA TYR A 210 -11.53 -9.96 -0.73
C TYR A 210 -12.95 -10.12 -0.21
N ASP A 211 -13.34 -11.36 0.10
CA ASP A 211 -14.73 -11.70 0.37
C ASP A 211 -15.00 -11.95 1.86
N SER A 212 -16.19 -11.58 2.30
CA SER A 212 -16.75 -11.87 3.61
C SER A 212 -16.65 -13.37 3.95
N PRO A 213 -16.43 -13.73 5.23
CA PRO A 213 -16.46 -15.13 5.67
C PRO A 213 -17.76 -15.88 5.31
N LEU A 214 -18.86 -15.15 5.07
CA LEU A 214 -20.16 -15.72 4.72
C LEU A 214 -20.33 -16.04 3.22
N LYS A 215 -19.45 -15.52 2.34
CA LYS A 215 -19.52 -15.77 0.90
C LYS A 215 -19.08 -17.20 0.57
N LEU A 216 -19.99 -18.02 0.04
CA LEU A 216 -19.73 -19.45 -0.19
C LEU A 216 -19.13 -19.78 -1.57
N LEU A 217 -19.41 -18.98 -2.60
CA LEU A 217 -19.03 -19.24 -3.99
C LEU A 217 -18.40 -18.00 -4.64
N ASN A 218 -17.68 -18.20 -5.75
CA ASN A 218 -17.00 -17.16 -6.52
C ASN A 218 -16.11 -16.25 -5.65
N ARG A 219 -15.34 -16.90 -4.77
CA ARG A 219 -14.36 -16.24 -3.91
C ARG A 219 -13.12 -15.90 -4.72
N HIS A 220 -12.57 -14.71 -4.51
CA HIS A 220 -11.29 -14.26 -5.05
C HIS A 220 -10.29 -14.15 -3.91
N ASN A 221 -9.21 -14.91 -3.98
CA ASN A 221 -8.10 -14.81 -3.04
C ASN A 221 -6.80 -14.66 -3.83
N GLU A 222 -5.77 -14.15 -3.17
CA GLU A 222 -4.47 -13.97 -3.78
C GLU A 222 -3.35 -14.35 -2.82
N VAL A 223 -2.18 -14.66 -3.38
CA VAL A 223 -0.92 -14.69 -2.64
C VAL A 223 -0.03 -13.58 -3.17
N TRP A 224 0.55 -12.78 -2.27
CA TRP A 224 1.48 -11.71 -2.62
C TRP A 224 2.87 -11.97 -2.04
N TYR A 225 3.89 -11.71 -2.86
CA TYR A 225 5.27 -11.51 -2.40
C TYR A 225 5.71 -10.10 -2.72
N VAL A 226 6.29 -9.41 -1.73
CA VAL A 226 6.85 -8.07 -1.94
C VAL A 226 8.11 -8.21 -2.78
N ALA A 227 8.20 -7.45 -3.88
CA ALA A 227 9.38 -7.40 -4.72
C ALA A 227 10.54 -6.72 -3.96
N GLU A 228 11.75 -7.22 -4.17
CA GLU A 228 12.97 -6.60 -3.63
C GLU A 228 13.81 -6.08 -4.80
N GLY A 229 13.72 -4.79 -5.07
CA GLY A 229 14.32 -4.15 -6.26
C GLY A 229 13.33 -4.10 -7.43
N GLU A 230 13.86 -3.90 -8.64
CA GLU A 230 13.06 -3.77 -9.86
C GLU A 230 12.26 -5.06 -10.15
N PRO A 231 10.93 -4.99 -10.28
CA PRO A 231 10.12 -6.16 -10.54
C PRO A 231 10.33 -6.69 -11.97
N VAL A 232 10.22 -8.01 -12.12
CA VAL A 232 10.39 -8.69 -13.41
C VAL A 232 9.02 -8.94 -14.04
N CYS A 233 8.88 -8.59 -15.33
CA CYS A 233 7.64 -8.72 -16.11
C CYS A 233 7.73 -9.72 -17.28
N SER A 234 8.79 -10.54 -17.33
CA SER A 234 9.07 -11.39 -18.49
C SER A 234 8.11 -12.56 -18.60
N ASP A 235 7.58 -12.80 -19.81
CA ASP A 235 6.81 -14.00 -20.13
C ASP A 235 7.76 -15.16 -20.53
N PRO A 236 7.54 -16.41 -20.09
CA PRO A 236 8.27 -17.58 -20.60
C PRO A 236 8.36 -17.67 -22.13
N HIS A 237 7.39 -17.12 -22.85
CA HIS A 237 7.30 -17.23 -24.31
C HIS A 237 8.18 -16.23 -25.08
N ASP A 238 8.79 -15.25 -24.42
CA ASP A 238 9.61 -14.21 -25.07
C ASP A 238 11.01 -14.69 -25.52
N TYR A 239 11.35 -15.96 -25.26
CA TYR A 239 12.66 -16.54 -25.55
C TYR A 239 12.66 -17.67 -26.62
N TRP A 240 11.55 -17.86 -27.35
CA TRP A 240 11.43 -18.86 -28.42
C TRP A 240 11.01 -18.25 -29.76
#